data_AF-A0A9X1K887-F1
#
_entry.id   AF-A0A9X1K887-F1
#
_cell.length_a   1.000
_cell.length_b   1.000
_cell.length_c   1.000
_cell.angle_alpha   90.00
_cell.angle_beta   90.00
_cell.angle_gamma   90.00
#
_symmetry.space_group_name_H-M   'P 1'
#
loop_
_entity.id
_entity.type
_entity.pdbx_description
1 polymer ?
#
loop_
_entity_poly.entity_id
_entity_poly.type
_entity_poly.pdbx_seq_one_letter_code
_entity_poly.pdbx_strand_id
1 'polypeptide(L)'
;MKREELKELGLTDEQIGSIMALHGVTVNELNSRVSTAEQQATQYQEQLEKNQNELNDFKANAKGNEDLTKQLEDLQSRFDEIKTSSEHQIADLKKSSAIDLALTQAGAKNIKAAKALLDSESLELTDEGLKGLDDQLTALKESDGYLFGSNETTTANPDGKKAVFGGNPSSGQNVEEDAFAKALGVLPNKN
;
A
#
# COMPACT_ATOMS: atom_id res chain seq x y z
N MET A 1 -3.61 3.44 6.56
CA MET A 1 -4.04 4.79 7.00
C MET A 1 -5.22 4.67 7.96
N LYS A 2 -5.23 5.43 9.05
CA LYS A 2 -6.31 5.42 10.06
C LYS A 2 -7.17 6.68 9.97
N ARG A 3 -8.45 6.52 10.31
CA ARG A 3 -9.43 7.61 10.31
C ARG A 3 -9.02 8.76 11.23
N GLU A 4 -8.45 8.44 12.39
CA GLU A 4 -8.00 9.40 13.40
C GLU A 4 -6.85 10.29 12.91
N GLU A 5 -5.91 9.73 12.11
CA GLU A 5 -4.78 10.48 11.53
C GLU A 5 -5.26 11.55 10.56
N LEU A 6 -6.33 11.26 9.81
CA LEU A 6 -6.92 12.23 8.88
C LEU A 6 -7.70 13.32 9.61
N LYS A 7 -8.28 12.99 10.77
CA LYS A 7 -8.98 13.95 11.63
C LYS A 7 -8.03 14.95 12.28
N GLU A 8 -6.84 14.48 12.67
CA GLU A 8 -5.76 15.31 13.23
C GLU A 8 -5.18 16.30 12.19
N LEU A 9 -5.24 15.96 10.90
CA LEU A 9 -4.90 16.86 9.79
C LEU A 9 -5.95 17.96 9.53
N GLY A 10 -7.01 18.04 10.35
CA GLY A 10 -8.07 19.03 10.22
C GLY A 10 -9.06 18.75 9.08
N LEU A 11 -9.09 17.53 8.55
CA LEU A 11 -10.03 17.12 7.51
C LEU A 11 -11.41 16.89 8.11
N THR A 12 -12.46 17.22 7.34
CA THR A 12 -13.84 16.95 7.75
C THR A 12 -14.16 15.46 7.66
N ASP A 13 -15.12 14.96 8.46
CA ASP A 13 -15.53 13.54 8.43
C ASP A 13 -15.90 13.04 7.02
N GLU A 14 -16.38 13.94 6.17
CA GLU A 14 -16.73 13.69 4.76
C GLU A 14 -15.49 13.54 3.86
N GLN A 15 -14.47 14.40 4.04
CA GLN A 15 -13.17 14.29 3.37
C GLN A 15 -12.43 13.02 3.81
N ILE A 16 -12.48 12.71 5.10
CA ILE A 16 -11.91 11.50 5.69
C ILE A 16 -12.57 10.24 5.09
N GLY A 17 -13.91 10.23 4.97
CA GLY A 17 -14.64 9.15 4.33
C GLY A 17 -14.20 8.92 2.88
N SER A 18 -14.02 10.00 2.12
CA SER A 18 -13.57 9.94 0.72
C SER A 18 -12.14 9.41 0.59
N ILE A 19 -11.22 9.86 1.44
CA ILE A 19 -9.82 9.42 1.43
C ILE A 19 -9.70 7.95 1.84
N MET A 20 -10.42 7.53 2.87
CA MET A 20 -10.41 6.13 3.32
C MET A 20 -11.01 5.19 2.27
N ALA A 21 -12.05 5.63 1.55
CA ALA A 21 -12.60 4.87 0.43
C ALA A 21 -11.56 4.71 -0.70
N LEU A 22 -10.88 5.80 -1.08
CA LEU A 22 -9.84 5.77 -2.11
C LEU A 22 -8.63 4.91 -1.69
N HIS A 23 -8.23 4.98 -0.42
CA HIS A 23 -7.17 4.16 0.15
C HIS A 23 -7.57 2.67 0.17
N GLY A 24 -8.81 2.35 0.55
CA GLY A 24 -9.33 0.97 0.50
C GLY A 24 -9.34 0.40 -0.91
N VAL A 25 -9.75 1.20 -1.91
CA VAL A 25 -9.64 0.82 -3.34
C VAL A 25 -8.19 0.57 -3.71
N THR A 26 -7.27 1.46 -3.32
CA THR A 26 -5.84 1.33 -3.63
C THR A 26 -5.22 0.09 -3.00
N VAL A 27 -5.53 -0.21 -1.73
CA VAL A 27 -5.03 -1.40 -1.03
C VAL A 27 -5.58 -2.68 -1.66
N ASN A 28 -6.87 -2.72 -2.01
CA ASN A 28 -7.45 -3.87 -2.69
C ASN A 28 -6.85 -4.08 -4.09
N GLU A 29 -6.65 -3.01 -4.85
CA GLU A 29 -5.96 -3.07 -6.14
C GLU A 29 -4.53 -3.61 -5.98
N LEU A 30 -3.79 -3.12 -4.98
CA LEU A 30 -2.43 -3.57 -4.71
C LEU A 30 -2.39 -5.05 -4.32
N ASN A 31 -3.29 -5.49 -3.43
CA ASN A 31 -3.46 -6.90 -3.06
C ASN A 31 -3.76 -7.77 -4.28
N SER A 32 -4.67 -7.33 -5.17
CA SER A 32 -5.02 -8.05 -6.39
C SER A 32 -3.83 -8.18 -7.33
N ARG A 33 -3.03 -7.11 -7.49
CA ARG A 33 -1.84 -7.12 -8.34
C ARG A 33 -0.74 -8.01 -7.78
N VAL A 34 -0.54 -8.00 -6.46
CA VAL A 34 0.41 -8.89 -5.77
C VAL A 34 0.00 -10.35 -5.97
N SER A 35 -1.26 -10.70 -5.70
CA SER A 35 -1.76 -12.06 -5.87
C SER A 35 -1.65 -12.53 -7.33
N THR A 36 -1.95 -11.65 -8.30
CA THR A 36 -1.79 -11.97 -9.73
C THR A 36 -0.32 -12.22 -10.08
N ALA A 37 0.60 -11.38 -9.58
CA ALA A 37 2.02 -11.52 -9.80
C ALA A 37 2.57 -12.83 -9.20
N GLU A 38 2.08 -13.21 -8.02
CA GLU A 38 2.43 -14.49 -7.37
C GLU A 38 1.97 -15.70 -8.19
N GLN A 39 0.73 -15.67 -8.69
CA GLN A 39 0.20 -16.73 -9.56
C GLN A 39 0.98 -16.85 -10.86
N GLN A 40 1.30 -15.73 -11.50
CA GLN A 40 2.11 -15.71 -12.72
C GLN A 40 3.51 -16.26 -12.48
N ALA A 41 4.15 -15.87 -11.36
CA ALA A 41 5.44 -16.41 -10.97
C ALA A 41 5.42 -17.93 -10.82
N THR A 42 4.41 -18.49 -10.14
CA THR A 42 4.25 -19.94 -10.00
C THR A 42 4.05 -20.63 -11.36
N GLN A 43 3.19 -20.08 -12.23
CA GLN A 43 3.00 -20.62 -13.58
C GLN A 43 4.29 -20.60 -14.42
N TYR A 44 5.09 -19.54 -14.33
CA TYR A 44 6.37 -19.48 -15.01
C TYR A 44 7.35 -20.51 -14.47
N GLN A 45 7.41 -20.73 -13.16
CA GLN A 45 8.23 -21.79 -12.57
C GLN A 45 7.84 -23.18 -13.09
N GLU A 46 6.54 -23.50 -13.15
CA GLU A 46 6.04 -24.77 -13.68
C GLU A 46 6.38 -24.96 -15.17
N GLN A 47 6.20 -23.92 -15.99
CA GLN A 47 6.57 -23.96 -17.41
C GLN A 47 8.07 -24.17 -17.60
N LEU A 48 8.88 -23.57 -16.73
CA LEU A 48 10.32 -23.65 -16.80
C LEU A 48 10.78 -25.07 -16.42
N GLU A 49 10.20 -25.67 -15.39
CA GLU A 49 10.45 -27.08 -15.06
C GLU A 49 10.03 -28.03 -16.20
N LYS A 50 8.90 -27.77 -16.86
CA LYS A 50 8.46 -28.54 -18.03
C LYS A 50 9.44 -28.43 -19.20
N ASN A 51 9.89 -27.23 -19.55
CA ASN A 51 10.88 -27.02 -20.61
C ASN A 51 12.20 -27.74 -20.31
N GLN A 52 12.63 -27.76 -19.04
CA GLN A 52 13.82 -28.49 -18.62
C GLN A 52 13.70 -29.99 -18.92
N ASN A 53 12.55 -30.58 -18.59
CA ASN A 53 12.29 -31.99 -18.84
C ASN A 53 12.27 -32.32 -20.33
N GLU A 54 11.62 -31.49 -21.15
CA GLU A 54 11.62 -31.65 -22.60
C GLU A 54 13.03 -31.53 -23.20
N LEU A 55 13.87 -30.63 -22.66
CA LEU A 55 15.28 -30.49 -23.04
C LEU A 55 16.08 -31.76 -22.73
N ASN A 56 15.91 -32.32 -21.53
CA ASN A 56 16.57 -33.57 -21.13
C ASN A 56 16.15 -34.75 -22.03
N ASP A 57 14.85 -34.85 -22.35
CA ASP A 57 14.33 -35.88 -23.25
C ASP A 57 14.87 -35.71 -24.67
N PHE A 58 14.96 -34.47 -25.18
CA PHE A 58 15.58 -34.20 -26.47
C PHE A 58 17.07 -34.57 -26.46
N LYS A 59 17.79 -34.36 -25.34
CA LYS A 59 19.20 -34.80 -25.18
C LYS A 59 19.34 -36.30 -25.28
N ALA A 60 18.45 -37.04 -24.64
CA ALA A 60 18.43 -38.49 -24.71
C ALA A 60 18.20 -38.97 -26.15
N ASN A 61 17.31 -38.31 -26.89
CA ASN A 61 16.97 -38.65 -28.27
C ASN A 61 18.01 -38.19 -29.31
N ALA A 62 18.78 -37.14 -29.03
CA ALA A 62 19.82 -36.61 -29.92
C ALA A 62 21.19 -37.32 -29.78
N LYS A 63 21.31 -38.32 -28.89
CA LYS A 63 22.55 -39.08 -28.69
C LYS A 63 23.04 -39.69 -30.02
N GLY A 64 24.23 -39.27 -30.44
CA GLY A 64 24.88 -39.73 -31.69
C GLY A 64 25.24 -38.60 -32.67
N ASN A 65 24.80 -37.37 -32.42
CA ASN A 65 25.22 -36.19 -33.18
C ASN A 65 25.93 -35.18 -32.25
N GLU A 66 27.26 -35.10 -32.35
CA GLU A 66 28.13 -34.34 -31.44
C GLU A 66 27.84 -32.84 -31.44
N ASP A 67 27.49 -32.25 -32.59
CA ASP A 67 27.13 -30.83 -32.70
C ASP A 67 25.79 -30.53 -32.03
N LEU A 68 24.79 -31.40 -32.20
CA LEU A 68 23.50 -31.29 -31.51
C LEU A 68 23.66 -31.50 -30.01
N THR A 69 24.54 -32.41 -29.58
CA THR A 69 24.79 -32.67 -28.16
C THR A 69 25.43 -31.46 -27.48
N LYS A 70 26.39 -30.79 -28.14
CA LYS A 70 27.00 -29.55 -27.65
C LYS A 70 26.01 -28.39 -27.58
N GLN A 71 25.19 -28.19 -28.61
CA GLN A 71 24.15 -27.14 -28.58
C GLN A 71 23.16 -27.36 -27.46
N LEU A 72 22.84 -28.62 -27.15
CA LEU A 72 21.95 -28.91 -26.05
C LEU A 72 22.55 -28.65 -24.67
N GLU A 73 23.84 -28.92 -24.51
CA GLU A 73 24.55 -28.60 -23.27
C GLU A 73 24.63 -27.09 -23.04
N ASP A 74 24.93 -26.30 -24.08
CA ASP A 74 24.90 -24.83 -23.99
C ASP A 74 23.48 -24.33 -23.67
N LEU A 75 22.46 -24.90 -24.33
CA LEU A 75 21.07 -24.50 -24.10
C LEU A 75 20.59 -24.85 -22.69
N GLN A 76 20.98 -26.03 -22.18
CA GLN A 76 20.66 -26.46 -20.83
C GLN A 76 21.36 -25.59 -19.78
N SER A 77 22.64 -25.25 -19.98
CA SER A 77 23.38 -24.36 -19.08
C SER A 77 22.77 -22.95 -19.02
N ARG A 78 22.39 -22.39 -20.19
CA ARG A 78 21.71 -21.08 -20.23
C ARG A 78 20.34 -21.12 -19.59
N PHE A 79 19.64 -22.23 -19.76
CA PHE A 79 18.33 -22.42 -19.17
C PHE A 79 18.42 -22.49 -17.63
N ASP A 80 19.40 -23.22 -17.10
CA ASP A 80 19.67 -23.27 -15.66
C ASP A 80 20.07 -21.88 -15.10
N GLU A 81 20.92 -21.12 -15.81
CA GLU A 81 21.24 -19.75 -15.42
C GLU A 81 20.01 -18.84 -15.39
N ILE A 82 19.18 -18.89 -16.44
CA ILE A 82 17.95 -18.10 -16.54
C ILE A 82 16.96 -18.52 -15.46
N LYS A 83 16.86 -19.81 -15.15
CA LYS A 83 16.04 -20.36 -14.06
C LYS A 83 16.42 -19.74 -12.74
N THR A 84 17.68 -19.89 -12.34
CA THR A 84 18.18 -19.40 -11.06
C THR A 84 18.06 -17.88 -10.95
N SER A 85 18.37 -17.15 -12.03
CA SER A 85 18.21 -15.70 -12.05
C SER A 85 16.75 -15.28 -11.91
N SER A 86 15.83 -15.97 -12.60
CA SER A 86 14.40 -15.67 -12.55
C SER A 86 13.79 -16.03 -11.19
N GLU A 87 14.18 -17.16 -10.60
CA GLU A 87 13.76 -17.55 -9.25
C GLU A 87 14.19 -16.51 -8.21
N HIS A 88 15.43 -16.03 -8.29
CA HIS A 88 15.91 -14.93 -7.45
C HIS A 88 15.09 -13.65 -7.67
N GLN A 89 14.89 -13.22 -8.91
CA GLN A 89 14.12 -12.01 -9.22
C GLN A 89 12.67 -12.10 -8.75
N ILE A 90 12.05 -13.28 -8.89
CA ILE A 90 10.70 -13.54 -8.39
C ILE A 90 10.66 -13.46 -6.88
N ALA A 91 11.61 -14.10 -6.19
CA ALA A 91 11.69 -14.05 -4.74
C ALA A 91 11.88 -12.61 -4.24
N ASP A 92 12.79 -11.84 -4.85
CA ASP A 92 13.02 -10.44 -4.54
C ASP A 92 11.79 -9.57 -4.82
N LEU A 93 11.08 -9.80 -5.92
CA LEU A 93 9.86 -9.08 -6.26
C LEU A 93 8.74 -9.38 -5.26
N LYS A 94 8.51 -10.65 -4.90
CA LYS A 94 7.52 -11.05 -3.89
C LYS A 94 7.85 -10.42 -2.54
N LYS A 95 9.10 -10.54 -2.11
CA LYS A 95 9.61 -9.96 -0.86
C LYS A 95 9.43 -8.45 -0.82
N SER A 96 9.89 -7.76 -1.86
CA SER A 96 9.79 -6.29 -1.95
C SER A 96 8.35 -5.79 -2.03
N SER A 97 7.46 -6.51 -2.71
CA SER A 97 6.04 -6.15 -2.84
C SER A 97 5.28 -6.34 -1.53
N ALA A 98 5.52 -7.44 -0.83
CA ALA A 98 4.88 -7.69 0.45
C ALA A 98 5.42 -6.74 1.56
N ILE A 99 6.69 -6.32 1.49
CA ILE A 99 7.20 -5.21 2.32
C ILE A 99 6.45 -3.90 2.03
N ASP A 100 6.30 -3.54 0.75
CA ASP A 100 5.63 -2.30 0.37
C ASP A 100 4.15 -2.30 0.80
N LEU A 101 3.49 -3.46 0.70
CA LEU A 101 2.12 -3.64 1.17
C LEU A 101 2.03 -3.46 2.68
N ALA A 102 2.91 -4.12 3.46
CA ALA A 102 2.92 -4.01 4.91
C ALA A 102 3.22 -2.58 5.38
N LEU A 103 4.16 -1.89 4.75
CA LEU A 103 4.46 -0.47 5.00
C LEU A 103 3.24 0.43 4.70
N THR A 104 2.54 0.15 3.61
CA THR A 104 1.30 0.87 3.24
C THR A 104 0.21 0.66 4.29
N GLN A 105 0.02 -0.58 4.73
CA GLN A 105 -0.95 -0.93 5.78
C GLN A 105 -0.57 -0.30 7.13
N ALA A 106 0.72 -0.30 7.46
CA ALA A 106 1.30 0.32 8.65
C ALA A 106 1.19 1.85 8.68
N GLY A 107 0.77 2.49 7.58
CA GLY A 107 0.59 3.94 7.51
C GLY A 107 1.90 4.71 7.28
N ALA A 108 2.87 4.09 6.60
CA ALA A 108 4.10 4.79 6.22
C ALA A 108 3.79 5.99 5.32
N LYS A 109 4.22 7.19 5.73
CA LYS A 109 4.10 8.44 4.97
C LYS A 109 4.98 8.42 3.71
N ASN A 110 6.12 7.74 3.79
CA ASN A 110 7.03 7.51 2.66
C ASN A 110 7.52 6.06 2.69
N ILE A 111 6.90 5.22 1.85
CA ILE A 111 7.21 3.78 1.76
C ILE A 111 8.68 3.56 1.42
N LYS A 112 9.27 4.35 0.51
CA LYS A 112 10.66 4.19 0.10
C LYS A 112 11.63 4.49 1.25
N ALA A 113 11.36 5.53 2.03
CA ALA A 113 12.18 5.88 3.19
C ALA A 113 12.03 4.84 4.32
N ALA A 114 10.80 4.42 4.63
CA ALA A 114 10.54 3.41 5.64
C ALA A 114 11.15 2.05 5.26
N LYS A 115 11.06 1.66 3.98
CA LYS A 115 11.69 0.44 3.43
C LYS A 115 13.21 0.43 3.58
N ALA A 116 13.86 1.58 3.40
CA ALA A 116 15.31 1.70 3.52
C ALA A 116 15.82 1.51 4.96
N LEU A 117 14.95 1.65 5.96
CA LEU A 117 15.27 1.44 7.37
C LEU A 117 14.89 0.04 7.87
N LEU A 118 14.18 -0.74 7.05
CA LEU A 118 13.91 -2.15 7.34
C LEU A 118 15.11 -2.99 6.95
N ASP A 119 15.46 -3.92 7.83
CA ASP A 119 16.50 -4.91 7.54
C ASP A 119 15.89 -6.00 6.67
N SER A 120 15.99 -5.78 5.36
CA SER A 120 15.46 -6.70 4.36
C SER A 120 16.15 -8.06 4.41
N GLU A 121 17.38 -8.18 4.90
CA GLU A 121 18.13 -9.45 4.94
C GLU A 121 17.58 -10.41 6.00
N SER A 122 17.13 -9.89 7.14
CA SER A 122 16.55 -10.71 8.21
C SER A 122 15.09 -11.11 7.99
N LEU A 123 14.45 -10.63 6.91
CA LEU A 123 13.07 -10.98 6.58
C LEU A 123 13.00 -12.26 5.74
N GLU A 124 12.31 -13.26 6.28
CA GLU A 124 12.05 -14.52 5.59
C GLU A 124 10.70 -14.48 4.87
N LEU A 125 10.70 -14.78 3.58
CA LEU A 125 9.47 -14.95 2.80
C LEU A 125 8.90 -16.36 3.08
N THR A 126 7.76 -16.43 3.77
CA THR A 126 7.02 -17.68 4.01
C THR A 126 5.70 -17.67 3.23
N ASP A 127 5.00 -18.82 3.19
CA ASP A 127 3.69 -18.94 2.53
C ASP A 127 2.60 -18.05 3.16
N GLU A 128 2.83 -17.54 4.37
CA GLU A 128 1.91 -16.65 5.11
C GLU A 128 2.31 -15.16 5.03
N GLY A 129 3.46 -14.82 4.41
CA GLY A 129 3.97 -13.45 4.29
C GLY A 129 5.43 -13.30 4.71
N LEU A 130 5.90 -12.06 4.96
CA LEU A 130 7.25 -11.85 5.50
C LEU A 130 7.26 -12.00 7.02
N LYS A 131 7.96 -13.02 7.50
CA LYS A 131 8.20 -13.25 8.92
C LYS A 131 9.24 -12.26 9.45
N GLY A 132 9.00 -11.71 10.64
CA GLY A 132 9.87 -10.70 11.28
C GLY A 132 9.61 -9.26 10.83
N LEU A 133 8.79 -9.04 9.80
CA LEU A 133 8.46 -7.72 9.30
C LEU A 133 7.62 -6.92 10.30
N ASP A 134 6.70 -7.57 11.01
CA ASP A 134 5.81 -6.92 11.98
C ASP A 134 6.56 -6.41 13.21
N ASP A 135 7.56 -7.17 13.68
CA ASP A 135 8.45 -6.77 14.77
C ASP A 135 9.32 -5.57 14.38
N GLN A 136 9.91 -5.61 13.17
CA GLN A 136 10.67 -4.48 12.65
C GLN A 136 9.81 -3.24 12.42
N LEU A 137 8.59 -3.40 11.91
CA LEU A 137 7.63 -2.31 11.74
C LEU A 137 7.27 -1.66 13.09
N THR A 138 7.16 -2.45 14.15
CA THR A 138 6.88 -1.96 15.50
C THR A 138 8.07 -1.19 16.06
N ALA A 139 9.28 -1.76 15.97
CA ALA A 139 10.51 -1.09 16.38
C ALA A 139 10.75 0.21 15.60
N LEU A 140 10.48 0.21 14.29
CA LEU A 140 10.66 1.36 13.42
C LEU A 140 9.62 2.46 13.69
N LYS A 141 8.42 2.10 14.15
CA LYS A 141 7.43 3.07 14.65
C LYS A 141 7.85 3.71 15.97
N GLU A 142 8.57 2.99 16.83
CA GLU A 142 9.10 3.52 18.08
C GLU A 142 10.32 4.42 17.87
N SER A 143 11.25 4.04 16.98
CA SER A 143 12.46 4.83 16.70
C SER A 143 12.19 6.02 15.77
N ASP A 144 11.44 5.80 14.70
CA ASP A 144 11.24 6.72 13.59
C ASP A 144 9.74 6.97 13.35
N GLY A 145 8.98 7.15 14.44
CA GLY A 145 7.52 7.37 14.40
C GLY A 145 7.08 8.50 13.48
N TYR A 146 7.93 9.48 13.17
CA TYR A 146 7.64 10.53 12.19
C TYR A 146 7.39 10.01 10.77
N LEU A 147 7.98 8.86 10.41
CA LEU A 147 7.76 8.17 9.13
C LEU A 147 6.37 7.53 9.04
N PHE A 148 5.71 7.34 10.17
CA PHE A 148 4.38 6.77 10.28
C PHE A 148 3.40 7.84 10.75
N GLY A 149 2.09 7.58 10.60
CA GLY A 149 1.08 8.41 11.23
C GLY A 149 1.26 8.44 12.75
N SER A 150 1.14 9.62 13.37
CA SER A 150 1.32 9.78 14.81
C SER A 150 0.22 9.02 15.57
N ASN A 151 0.60 8.25 16.59
CA ASN A 151 -0.30 7.66 17.58
C ASN A 151 -0.08 8.36 18.92
N GLU A 152 -0.13 9.70 18.92
CA GLU A 152 -0.11 10.48 20.16
C GLU A 152 -1.53 10.48 20.73
N THR A 153 -1.73 9.76 21.82
CA THR A 153 -2.95 9.84 22.61
C THR A 153 -3.04 11.22 23.27
N THR A 154 -3.51 12.23 22.55
CA THR A 154 -3.92 13.47 23.19
C THR A 154 -5.22 13.22 23.95
N THR A 155 -5.10 13.22 25.28
CA THR A 155 -6.19 13.19 26.25
C THR A 155 -7.32 14.11 25.81
N ALA A 156 -8.55 13.59 25.83
CA ALA A 156 -9.77 14.33 25.57
C ALA A 156 -9.77 15.66 26.34
N ASN A 157 -9.94 16.76 25.61
CA ASN A 157 -10.07 18.10 26.16
C ASN A 157 -11.13 18.11 27.30
N PRO A 158 -10.82 18.56 28.52
CA PRO A 158 -11.69 18.35 29.70
C PRO A 158 -12.88 19.32 29.78
N ASP A 159 -12.99 20.28 28.87
CA ASP A 159 -14.08 21.25 28.87
C ASP A 159 -14.87 21.15 27.58
N GLY A 160 -16.02 20.48 27.63
CA GLY A 160 -16.92 20.17 26.51
C GLY A 160 -17.48 21.35 25.72
N LYS A 161 -16.62 22.19 25.14
CA LYS A 161 -16.98 23.28 24.25
C LYS A 161 -16.98 22.78 22.82
N LYS A 162 -18.18 22.52 22.29
CA LYS A 162 -18.39 22.23 20.87
C LYS A 162 -18.09 23.48 20.04
N ALA A 163 -17.20 23.36 19.05
CA ALA A 163 -17.02 24.38 18.04
C ALA A 163 -18.26 24.40 17.13
N VAL A 164 -19.05 25.47 17.18
CA VAL A 164 -20.12 25.74 16.22
C VAL A 164 -19.51 26.54 15.06
N PHE A 165 -19.29 25.88 13.93
CA PHE A 165 -18.92 26.55 12.68
C PHE A 165 -20.22 26.95 11.95
N GLY A 166 -20.53 28.25 11.96
CA GLY A 166 -21.71 28.83 11.33
C GLY A 166 -21.44 29.34 9.91
N GLY A 167 -22.20 28.83 8.95
CA GLY A 167 -22.34 29.34 7.57
C GLY A 167 -22.97 28.23 6.71
N ASN A 168 -24.27 28.22 6.41
CA ASN A 168 -25.08 29.26 5.77
C ASN A 168 -26.58 29.05 6.11
N PRO A 169 -27.38 30.09 6.47
CA PRO A 169 -28.81 29.95 6.69
C PRO A 169 -29.62 30.35 5.44
N SER A 170 -30.38 29.41 4.90
CA SER A 170 -31.62 29.65 4.14
C SER A 170 -32.34 28.29 4.06
N SER A 171 -33.57 28.10 4.50
CA SER A 171 -34.73 28.98 4.50
C SER A 171 -35.72 28.57 5.59
N GLY A 172 -36.23 29.52 6.38
CA GLY A 172 -37.38 29.24 7.25
C GLY A 172 -37.54 30.15 8.45
N GLN A 173 -38.26 31.26 8.21
CA GLN A 173 -39.13 31.95 9.17
C GLN A 173 -38.56 32.84 10.29
N ASN A 174 -39.11 34.07 10.28
CA ASN A 174 -39.35 35.02 11.37
C ASN A 174 -38.22 35.94 11.84
N VAL A 175 -38.06 37.02 11.06
CA VAL A 175 -38.15 38.43 11.45
C VAL A 175 -37.92 38.73 12.96
N GLU A 176 -36.69 39.06 13.32
CA GLU A 176 -36.41 39.97 14.44
C GLU A 176 -35.60 41.17 13.91
N GLU A 177 -36.29 42.31 13.93
CA GLU A 177 -35.88 43.69 13.67
C GLU A 177 -34.39 43.97 13.42
N ASP A 178 -34.05 43.89 12.14
CA ASP A 178 -33.17 44.76 11.36
C ASP A 178 -32.29 45.79 12.13
N ALA A 179 -31.29 45.27 12.85
CA ALA A 179 -30.21 46.05 13.46
C ALA A 179 -29.44 46.89 12.42
N PHE A 180 -29.49 46.48 11.16
CA PHE A 180 -28.86 47.17 10.03
C PHE A 180 -29.67 48.39 9.56
N ALA A 181 -31.01 48.30 9.50
CA ALA A 181 -31.87 49.44 9.16
C ALA A 181 -31.77 50.57 10.19
N LYS A 182 -31.59 50.23 11.48
CA LYS A 182 -31.37 51.20 12.57
C LYS A 182 -30.03 51.93 12.47
N ALA A 183 -29.01 51.26 11.90
CA ALA A 183 -27.70 51.86 11.65
C ALA A 183 -27.69 52.80 10.43
N LEU A 184 -28.62 52.59 9.48
CA LEU A 184 -28.70 53.36 8.23
C LEU A 184 -29.77 54.46 8.22
N GLY A 185 -30.55 54.60 9.31
CA GLY A 185 -31.52 55.68 9.50
C GLY A 185 -32.75 55.64 8.57
N VAL A 186 -33.01 54.51 7.93
CA VAL A 186 -34.17 54.35 7.04
C VAL A 186 -35.30 53.67 7.82
N LEU A 187 -36.34 54.44 8.14
CA LEU A 187 -37.56 53.90 8.77
C LEU A 187 -38.37 53.08 7.74
N PRO A 188 -38.78 51.83 8.05
CA PRO A 188 -39.63 51.07 7.16
C PRO A 188 -41.08 51.57 7.23
N ASN A 189 -41.63 51.88 6.06
CA ASN A 189 -43.03 52.25 5.85
C ASN A 189 -43.90 50.98 5.97
N LYS A 190 -44.85 50.95 6.91
CA LYS A 190 -45.82 49.86 7.06
C LYS A 190 -47.01 50.09 6.13
N ASN A 191 -47.28 49.14 5.24
CA ASN A 191 -48.61 48.86 4.71
C ASN A 191 -48.94 47.39 4.98
#